data_AF-A0AAV0RRX5-F1
#
_entry.id   AF-A0AAV0RRX5-F1
#
_cell.length_a   1.000
_cell.length_b   1.000
_cell.length_c   1.000
_cell.angle_alpha   90.00
_cell.angle_beta   90.00
_cell.angle_gamma   90.00
#
_symmetry.space_group_name_H-M   'P 1'
#
loop_
_entity.id
_entity.type
_entity.pdbx_description
1 polymer ?
#
loop_
_entity_poly.entity_id
_entity_poly.type
_entity_poly.pdbx_seq_one_letter_code
_entity_poly.pdbx_strand_id
1 'polypeptide(L)'
;METNQNGETQFSIRPSGDNFATRLLSFAILMSINLQISRPLQTLNPQIIDANQEETLIFCAQFLLHGLNNNNPDERTKFSKTLRRLEPKAVILSENNMDCSCNGCMDSGWSFLKRWSPVVISGLDELGHQREGERGEEDDGR
;
A
#
# COMPACT_ATOMS: atom_id res chain seq x y z
N MET A 1 26.67 15.19 -1.92
CA MET A 1 25.43 15.50 -2.66
C MET A 1 24.83 14.16 -3.05
N GLU A 2 23.93 13.63 -2.22
CA GLU A 2 23.30 12.33 -2.46
C GLU A 2 21.82 12.56 -2.78
N THR A 3 21.47 12.43 -4.05
CA THR A 3 20.09 12.39 -4.50
C THR A 3 19.60 10.95 -4.41
N ASN A 4 19.08 10.56 -3.25
CA ASN A 4 18.25 9.36 -3.13
C ASN A 4 16.82 9.71 -3.56
N GLN A 5 16.60 9.77 -4.87
CA GLN A 5 15.27 9.61 -5.43
C GLN A 5 14.92 8.11 -5.38
N ASN A 6 14.72 7.57 -4.17
CA ASN A 6 14.14 6.25 -4.05
C ASN A 6 12.64 6.42 -4.31
N GLY A 7 12.12 5.78 -5.34
CA GLY A 7 10.71 5.78 -5.71
C GLY A 7 9.84 5.02 -4.70
N GLU A 8 9.97 5.36 -3.42
CA GLU A 8 9.06 4.91 -2.39
C GLU A 8 7.69 5.51 -2.69
N THR A 9 6.70 4.64 -2.85
CA THR A 9 5.31 5.07 -3.01
C THR A 9 4.95 5.95 -1.81
N GLN A 10 4.16 7.00 -2.05
CA GLN A 10 3.89 8.05 -1.07
C GLN A 10 3.28 7.55 0.26
N PHE A 11 2.65 6.36 0.22
CA PHE A 11 2.10 5.65 1.38
C PHE A 11 3.10 4.77 2.16
N SER A 12 4.34 4.65 1.68
CA SER A 12 5.44 3.93 2.32
C SER A 12 6.39 4.86 3.10
N ILE A 13 6.16 6.18 3.07
CA ILE A 13 7.00 7.16 3.74
C ILE A 13 6.78 7.04 5.25
N ARG A 14 7.82 6.54 5.91
CA ARG A 14 7.84 6.24 7.33
C ARG A 14 8.22 7.48 8.16
N PRO A 15 7.65 7.68 9.35
CA PRO A 15 8.18 8.64 10.31
C PRO A 15 9.66 8.33 10.61
N SER A 16 10.50 9.36 10.61
CA SER A 16 11.94 9.20 10.87
C SER A 16 12.15 8.51 12.23
N GLY A 17 13.00 7.48 12.27
CA GLY A 17 13.36 6.75 13.49
C GLY A 17 12.37 5.69 13.97
N ASP A 18 11.22 5.54 13.32
CA ASP A 18 10.31 4.42 13.63
C ASP A 18 11.02 3.07 13.28
N ASN A 19 10.76 1.96 13.98
CA ASN A 19 11.11 0.60 13.51
C ASN A 19 9.93 -0.38 13.71
N PHE A 20 9.14 -0.53 12.65
CA PHE A 20 7.84 -1.20 12.62
C PHE A 20 8.04 -2.70 12.64
N ALA A 21 9.07 -3.18 11.94
CA ALA A 21 9.46 -4.58 12.00
C ALA A 21 9.79 -4.98 13.44
N THR A 22 10.59 -4.18 14.16
CA THR A 22 10.88 -4.43 15.57
C THR A 22 9.63 -4.40 16.43
N ARG A 23 8.76 -3.39 16.31
CA ARG A 23 7.51 -3.34 17.09
C ARG A 23 6.59 -4.52 16.82
N LEU A 24 6.43 -4.91 15.55
CA LEU A 24 5.58 -6.03 15.15
C LEU A 24 6.13 -7.36 15.67
N LEU A 25 7.45 -7.56 15.62
CA LEU A 25 8.10 -8.73 16.22
C LEU A 25 7.92 -8.75 17.74
N SER A 26 8.11 -7.62 18.43
CA SER A 26 7.86 -7.53 19.86
C SER A 26 6.41 -7.86 20.21
N PHE A 27 5.45 -7.36 19.42
CA PHE A 27 4.03 -7.68 19.61
C PHE A 27 3.74 -9.17 19.37
N ALA A 28 4.29 -9.77 18.32
CA ALA A 28 4.13 -11.20 18.05
C ALA A 28 4.66 -12.06 19.21
N ILE A 29 5.81 -11.70 19.79
CA ILE A 29 6.38 -12.38 20.97
C ILE A 29 5.41 -12.29 22.16
N LEU A 30 4.85 -11.10 22.44
CA LEU A 30 3.86 -10.92 23.51
C LEU A 30 2.61 -11.78 23.30
N MET A 31 2.21 -11.99 22.05
CA MET A 31 1.07 -12.81 21.67
C MET A 31 1.40 -14.30 21.52
N SER A 32 2.65 -14.72 21.76
CA SER A 32 3.13 -16.09 21.51
C SER A 32 2.91 -16.56 20.06
N ILE A 33 3.03 -15.64 19.10
CA ILE A 33 2.94 -15.89 17.66
C ILE A 33 4.36 -16.01 17.09
N ASN A 34 4.63 -17.08 16.35
CA ASN A 34 5.87 -17.21 15.58
C ASN A 34 5.76 -16.37 14.30
N LEU A 35 6.42 -15.21 14.26
CA LEU A 35 6.38 -14.29 13.13
C LEU A 35 7.77 -14.13 12.50
N GLN A 36 7.85 -14.34 11.20
CA GLN A 36 9.03 -14.05 10.38
C GLN A 36 8.72 -12.95 9.37
N ILE A 37 9.57 -11.93 9.32
CA ILE A 37 9.44 -10.82 8.38
C ILE A 37 10.60 -10.91 7.38
N SER A 38 10.28 -11.11 6.10
CA SER A 38 11.25 -11.07 5.01
C SER A 38 11.39 -9.65 4.46
N ARG A 39 12.53 -9.37 3.82
CA ARG A 39 12.80 -8.08 3.18
C ARG A 39 11.92 -7.89 1.93
N PRO A 40 11.74 -6.64 1.46
CA PRO A 40 10.99 -6.35 0.24
C PRO A 40 11.50 -7.19 -0.92
N LEU A 41 10.58 -7.89 -1.58
CA LEU A 41 10.91 -8.65 -2.78
C LEU A 41 11.04 -7.67 -3.95
N GLN A 42 12.22 -7.59 -4.55
CA GLN A 42 12.44 -6.80 -5.77
C GLN A 42 11.60 -7.34 -6.94
N THR A 43 11.30 -8.65 -6.93
CA THR A 43 10.45 -9.30 -7.92
C THR A 43 9.59 -10.39 -7.26
N LEU A 44 8.32 -10.47 -7.65
CA LEU A 44 7.44 -11.58 -7.28
C LEU A 44 7.77 -12.78 -8.17
N ASN A 45 8.53 -13.72 -7.64
CA ASN A 45 8.85 -14.98 -8.32
C ASN A 45 8.50 -16.14 -7.38
N PRO A 46 7.78 -17.17 -7.86
CA PRO A 46 7.51 -18.38 -7.07
C PRO A 46 8.75 -19.03 -6.46
N GLN A 47 9.93 -18.86 -7.08
CA GLN A 47 11.21 -19.39 -6.55
C GLN A 47 11.78 -18.54 -5.41
N ILE A 48 11.37 -17.27 -5.31
CA ILE A 48 11.85 -16.31 -4.31
C ILE A 48 10.89 -16.28 -3.12
N ILE A 49 9.60 -16.46 -3.38
CA ILE A 49 8.59 -16.67 -2.35
C ILE A 49 8.72 -18.13 -1.92
N ASP A 50 9.51 -18.38 -0.88
CA ASP A 50 9.70 -19.69 -0.24
C ASP A 50 8.41 -20.14 0.47
N ALA A 51 7.31 -20.24 -0.27
CA ALA A 51 6.07 -20.76 0.24
C ALA A 51 6.21 -22.28 0.33
N ASN A 52 6.37 -22.78 1.55
CA ASN A 52 6.29 -24.22 1.80
C ASN A 52 4.87 -24.69 1.43
N GLN A 53 4.76 -25.91 0.88
CA GLN A 53 3.47 -26.51 0.51
C GLN A 53 2.52 -26.70 1.72
N GLU A 54 3.08 -26.66 2.93
CA GLU A 54 2.33 -26.72 4.20
C GLU A 54 1.77 -25.36 4.63
N GLU A 55 2.22 -24.26 4.02
CA GLU A 55 1.81 -22.90 4.36
C GLU A 55 0.73 -22.37 3.41
N THR A 56 -0.14 -21.51 3.93
CA THR A 56 -1.16 -20.86 3.12
C THR A 56 -0.66 -19.51 2.62
N LEU A 57 -0.47 -19.39 1.31
CA LEU A 57 -0.13 -18.11 0.69
C LEU A 57 -1.37 -17.22 0.55
N ILE A 58 -1.32 -16.05 1.18
CA ILE A 58 -2.28 -14.95 0.99
C ILE A 58 -1.52 -13.77 0.41
N PHE A 59 -2.03 -13.20 -0.68
CA PHE A 59 -1.45 -12.00 -1.28
C PHE A 59 -2.23 -10.76 -0.87
N CYS A 60 -1.53 -9.75 -0.35
CA CYS A 60 -2.12 -8.48 0.05
C CYS A 60 -1.43 -7.32 -0.69
N ALA A 61 -2.21 -6.48 -1.36
CA ALA A 61 -1.74 -5.21 -1.91
C ALA A 61 -2.73 -4.09 -1.58
N GLN A 62 -2.20 -2.95 -1.15
CA GLN A 62 -2.99 -1.77 -0.78
C GLN A 62 -2.44 -0.56 -1.54
N PHE A 63 -3.24 0.03 -2.42
CA PHE A 63 -2.90 1.25 -3.17
C PHE A 63 -1.61 1.12 -3.99
N LEU A 64 -1.36 -0.05 -4.58
CA LEU A 64 -0.13 -0.33 -5.35
C LEU A 64 -0.41 -0.63 -6.82
N LEU A 65 -1.58 -1.19 -7.15
CA LEU A 65 -1.87 -1.67 -8.49
C LEU A 65 -2.14 -0.52 -9.46
N HIS A 66 -2.73 0.58 -8.98
CA HIS A 66 -2.98 1.75 -9.81
C HIS A 66 -1.69 2.41 -10.32
N GLY A 67 -0.56 2.24 -9.60
CA GLY A 67 0.75 2.77 -9.98
C GLY A 67 1.45 1.98 -11.09
N LEU A 68 1.03 0.75 -11.38
CA LEU A 68 1.60 -0.05 -12.47
C LEU A 68 1.17 0.48 -13.84
N ASN A 69 2.09 0.49 -14.81
CA ASN A 69 1.79 0.87 -16.19
C ASN A 69 0.73 -0.08 -16.80
N ASN A 70 -0.30 0.51 -17.39
CA ASN A 70 -1.39 -0.20 -18.06
C ASN A 70 -1.35 -0.09 -19.59
N ASN A 71 -0.27 0.47 -20.16
CA ASN A 71 -0.06 0.59 -21.60
C ASN A 71 0.84 -0.52 -22.11
N ASN A 72 1.55 -0.32 -23.22
CA ASN A 72 2.57 -1.26 -23.68
C ASN A 72 3.95 -0.88 -23.12
N PRO A 73 4.60 -1.71 -22.28
CA PRO A 73 4.17 -3.03 -21.83
C PRO A 73 3.16 -2.98 -20.66
N ASP A 74 2.19 -3.91 -20.67
CA ASP A 74 1.10 -3.93 -19.70
C ASP A 74 1.55 -4.64 -18.42
N GLU A 75 2.07 -3.83 -17.49
CA GLU A 75 2.60 -4.29 -16.21
C GLU A 75 1.50 -4.82 -15.29
N ARG A 76 0.28 -4.27 -15.37
CA ARG A 76 -0.88 -4.76 -14.60
C ARG A 76 -1.26 -6.18 -15.01
N THR A 77 -1.32 -6.45 -16.31
CA THR A 77 -1.58 -7.81 -16.81
C THR A 77 -0.42 -8.75 -16.47
N LYS A 78 0.83 -8.29 -16.60
CA LYS A 78 2.01 -9.09 -16.22
C LYS A 78 1.99 -9.46 -14.74
N PHE A 79 1.72 -8.49 -13.87
CA PHE A 79 1.57 -8.68 -12.43
C PHE A 79 0.46 -9.69 -12.11
N SER A 80 -0.73 -9.52 -12.72
CA SER A 80 -1.86 -10.43 -12.49
C SER A 80 -1.56 -11.87 -12.93
N LYS A 81 -0.86 -12.04 -14.07
CA LYS A 81 -0.39 -13.36 -14.53
C LYS A 81 0.60 -13.99 -13.56
N THR A 82 1.56 -13.21 -13.05
CA THR A 82 2.52 -13.69 -12.04
C THR A 82 1.81 -14.07 -10.75
N LEU A 83 0.88 -13.26 -10.28
CA LEU A 83 0.10 -13.54 -9.08
C LEU A 83 -0.70 -14.85 -9.23
N ARG A 84 -1.34 -15.06 -10.38
CA ARG A 84 -2.05 -16.31 -10.66
C ARG A 84 -1.12 -17.53 -10.64
N ARG A 85 0.11 -17.40 -11.12
CA ARG A 85 1.12 -18.48 -11.11
C ARG A 85 1.63 -18.84 -9.72
N LEU A 86 1.45 -17.97 -8.73
CA LEU A 86 1.77 -18.25 -7.33
C LEU A 86 0.69 -19.08 -6.64
N GLU A 87 -0.47 -19.28 -7.29
CA GLU A 87 -1.60 -20.02 -6.75
C GLU A 87 -1.98 -19.63 -5.30
N PRO A 88 -2.08 -18.32 -4.98
CA PRO A 88 -2.44 -17.90 -3.63
C PRO A 88 -3.85 -18.39 -3.30
N LYS A 89 -4.05 -18.79 -2.04
CA LYS A 89 -5.36 -19.23 -1.57
C LYS A 89 -6.38 -18.08 -1.54
N ALA A 90 -5.89 -16.87 -1.30
CA ALA A 90 -6.68 -15.65 -1.31
C ALA A 90 -5.85 -14.46 -1.80
N VAL A 91 -6.53 -13.50 -2.41
CA VAL A 91 -5.97 -12.23 -2.84
C VAL A 91 -6.81 -11.10 -2.26
N ILE A 92 -6.18 -10.22 -1.49
CA ILE A 92 -6.79 -9.02 -0.92
C ILE A 92 -6.20 -7.82 -1.64
N LEU A 93 -7.03 -7.12 -2.41
CA LEU A 93 -6.68 -5.88 -3.10
C LEU A 93 -7.50 -4.75 -2.49
N SER A 94 -6.82 -3.73 -1.99
CA SER A 94 -7.44 -2.48 -1.57
C SER A 94 -6.97 -1.38 -2.51
N GLU A 95 -7.89 -0.76 -3.24
CA GLU A 95 -7.61 0.31 -4.19
C GLU A 95 -8.65 1.41 -4.05
N ASN A 96 -8.30 2.62 -4.50
CA ASN A 96 -9.27 3.69 -4.60
C ASN A 96 -10.29 3.35 -5.70
N ASN A 97 -11.58 3.53 -5.40
CA ASN A 97 -12.66 3.35 -6.35
C ASN A 97 -12.68 4.51 -7.35
N MET A 98 -11.75 4.51 -8.30
CA MET A 98 -11.60 5.55 -9.33
C MET A 98 -11.46 4.96 -10.73
N ASP A 99 -12.22 5.49 -11.67
CA ASP A 99 -12.03 5.25 -13.10
C ASP A 99 -10.85 6.07 -13.65
N CYS A 100 -9.63 5.78 -13.19
CA CYS A 100 -8.41 6.34 -13.78
C CYS A 100 -7.48 5.24 -14.29
N SER A 101 -7.56 5.08 -15.60
CA SER A 101 -6.62 4.31 -16.42
C SER A 101 -5.56 5.22 -17.05
N CYS A 102 -5.31 6.39 -16.46
CA CYS A 102 -4.48 7.45 -17.03
C CYS A 102 -2.98 7.08 -17.07
N ASN A 103 -2.27 7.39 -18.16
CA ASN A 103 -0.81 7.34 -18.20
C ASN A 103 -0.26 8.41 -17.24
N GLY A 104 0.62 8.04 -16.31
CA GLY A 104 1.36 9.01 -15.51
C GLY A 104 0.65 9.57 -14.27
N CYS A 105 -0.28 8.84 -13.65
CA CYS A 105 -0.85 9.24 -12.35
C CYS A 105 0.19 9.36 -11.23
N MET A 106 1.33 8.70 -11.39
CA MET A 106 2.49 8.79 -10.50
C MET A 106 3.53 9.83 -10.96
N ASP A 107 3.38 10.48 -12.12
CA ASP A 107 4.35 11.49 -12.54
C ASP A 107 4.18 12.75 -11.68
N SER A 108 5.26 13.05 -10.96
CA SER A 108 5.47 14.06 -9.93
C SER A 108 5.27 15.53 -10.36
N GLY A 109 4.43 15.79 -11.37
CA GLY A 109 4.13 17.12 -11.91
C GLY A 109 2.69 17.33 -12.36
N TRP A 110 1.80 16.33 -12.28
CA TRP A 110 0.37 16.48 -12.61
C TRP A 110 -0.56 16.55 -11.38
N SER A 111 0.01 16.53 -10.17
CA SER A 111 -0.68 16.45 -8.89
C SER A 111 -1.40 17.74 -8.43
N PHE A 112 -1.41 18.81 -9.22
CA PHE A 112 -2.09 20.07 -8.85
C PHE A 112 -3.18 20.52 -9.84
N LEU A 113 -3.20 20.03 -11.09
CA LEU A 113 -4.05 20.61 -12.15
C LEU A 113 -5.25 19.77 -12.60
N LYS A 114 -5.41 18.53 -12.12
CA LYS A 114 -6.73 17.86 -12.06
C LYS A 114 -7.46 18.17 -10.75
N ARG A 115 -7.38 19.44 -10.34
CA ARG A 115 -8.45 20.28 -9.78
C ARG A 115 -9.72 19.49 -9.41
N TRP A 116 -9.78 19.01 -8.16
CA TRP A 116 -10.99 18.50 -7.52
C TRP A 116 -11.65 17.29 -8.23
N SER A 117 -10.91 16.20 -8.43
CA SER A 117 -11.58 14.91 -8.64
C SER A 117 -12.56 14.69 -7.48
N PRO A 118 -13.84 14.31 -7.71
CA PRO A 118 -14.82 14.06 -6.66
C PRO A 118 -14.27 13.23 -5.51
N VAL A 119 -13.41 12.25 -5.80
CA VAL A 119 -12.79 11.38 -4.79
C VAL A 119 -11.81 12.12 -3.87
N VAL A 120 -11.04 13.08 -4.40
CA VAL A 120 -10.17 13.92 -3.56
C VAL A 120 -11.01 14.86 -2.69
N ILE A 121 -12.12 15.40 -3.22
CA ILE A 121 -13.03 16.24 -2.42
C ILE A 121 -13.66 15.40 -1.30
N SER A 122 -14.25 14.25 -1.65
CA SER A 122 -14.87 13.35 -0.67
C SER A 122 -13.88 12.89 0.39
N GLY A 123 -12.64 12.56 0.02
CA GLY A 123 -11.60 12.21 0.99
C GLY A 123 -11.22 13.37 1.92
N LEU A 124 -11.19 14.61 1.41
CA LEU A 124 -10.95 15.80 2.25
C LEU A 124 -12.14 16.13 3.15
N ASP A 125 -13.37 15.96 2.66
CA ASP A 125 -14.60 16.16 3.43
C ASP A 125 -14.71 15.13 4.58
N GLU A 126 -14.41 13.85 4.30
CA GLU A 126 -14.33 12.79 5.32
C GLU A 126 -13.28 13.11 6.39
N LEU A 127 -12.07 13.53 5.97
CA LEU A 127 -11.00 13.95 6.90
C LEU A 127 -11.36 15.23 7.67
N GLY A 128 -12.20 16.09 7.10
CA GLY A 128 -12.75 17.27 7.77
C GLY A 128 -13.69 16.87 8.89
N HIS A 129 -14.68 16.04 8.58
CA HIS A 129 -15.65 15.53 9.55
C HIS A 129 -15.00 14.72 10.68
N GLN A 130 -14.00 13.88 10.37
CA GLN A 130 -13.32 13.09 11.40
C GLN A 130 -12.56 13.98 12.41
N ARG A 131 -11.91 15.05 11.94
CA ARG A 131 -11.20 16.02 12.82
C ARG A 131 -12.13 16.95 13.58
N GLU A 132 -13.35 17.16 13.11
CA GLU A 132 -14.37 17.91 13.86
C GLU A 132 -15.00 17.04 14.96
N GLY A 133 -15.18 15.74 14.72
CA GLY A 133 -15.63 14.79 15.74
C GLY A 133 -14.66 14.66 16.92
N GLU A 134 -13.34 14.58 16.65
CA GLU A 134 -12.32 14.49 17.70
C GLU A 134 -12.22 15.75 18.59
N ARG A 135 -12.55 16.93 18.05
CA ARG A 135 -12.58 18.18 18.83
C ARG A 135 -13.84 18.33 19.69
N GLY A 136 -14.90 17.60 19.38
CA GLY A 136 -16.15 17.61 20.15
C GLY A 136 -16.10 16.78 21.44
N GLU A 137 -15.16 15.83 21.55
CA GLU A 137 -15.01 14.98 22.74
C GLU A 137 -14.04 15.55 23.81
N GLU A 138 -13.21 16.54 23.47
CA GLU A 138 -12.31 17.18 24.44
C GLU A 138 -12.97 18.30 25.28
N ASP A 139 -14.17 18.76 24.93
CA ASP A 139 -14.77 19.98 25.52
C ASP A 139 -15.93 19.72 26.53
N ASP A 140 -16.30 18.46 26.80
CA ASP A 140 -17.39 18.12 27.75
C ASP A 140 -16.89 17.59 29.11
N GLY A 141 -15.64 17.90 29.44
CA GLY A 141 -14.97 17.47 30.68
C GLY A 141 -14.69 18.62 31.65
N ARG A 142 -15.69 19.43 32.00
CA ARG A 142 -15.52 20.47 33.05
C ARG A 142 -16.65 20.50 34.08
#